data_AF-A0A7X0F253-F1
#
_entry.id   AF-A0A7X0F253-F1
#
_cell.length_a   1.000
_cell.length_b   1.000
_cell.length_c   1.000
_cell.angle_alpha   90.00
_cell.angle_beta   90.00
_cell.angle_gamma   90.00
#
_symmetry.space_group_name_H-M   'P 1'
#
loop_
_entity.id
_entity.type
_entity.pdbx_description
1 polymer ?
#
loop_
_entity_poly.entity_id
_entity_poly.type
_entity_poly.pdbx_seq_one_letter_code
_entity_poly.pdbx_strand_id
1 'polypeptide(L)'
;MRSLPITQLIAAIRRVARQVPGATALVAAHCHAHDYTDPGKPKIAWDDEEAKTALVSGLVTDALTLLDHLSGQDLDESAGHAVGLLALIAGQDVEPADGSDGTDGRWRIARRTAPDRIISTVDPEARHIHKSGQQRDDGYKAHLAVEPETGLFTAITLRPGAGAAHHEAAVAPDLLAAERGPLQILADAAYAAAELRATLTDAGHRLLIKPPALKPAVVGGFTLDDFVIDTSAGTVTCPAGHTVPLAAAAGRYQQRRAAFTGLCAACPLRDRCTTAKTGRIVTIRPHHDLQSAARHQAATGSR
;
A
#
# COMPACT_ATOMS: atom_id res chain seq x y z
N MET A 1 3.60 20.10 1.28
CA MET A 1 3.65 18.98 2.26
C MET A 1 5.10 18.66 2.66
N ARG A 2 5.85 19.61 3.26
CA ARG A 2 7.24 19.36 3.73
C ARG A 2 7.46 19.66 5.23
N SER A 3 6.40 20.02 5.96
CA SER A 3 6.46 20.35 7.40
C SER A 3 6.08 19.18 8.33
N LEU A 4 5.57 18.08 7.77
CA LEU A 4 4.99 16.97 8.54
C LEU A 4 5.99 16.28 9.49
N PRO A 5 7.24 15.96 9.09
CA PRO A 5 8.17 15.27 9.99
C PRO A 5 8.57 16.14 11.20
N ILE A 6 8.77 17.44 11.01
CA ILE A 6 9.11 18.38 12.10
C ILE A 6 8.00 18.40 13.16
N THR A 7 6.75 18.53 12.73
CA THR A 7 5.62 18.56 13.67
C THR A 7 5.41 17.23 14.39
N GLN A 8 5.67 16.10 13.72
CA GLN A 8 5.53 14.78 14.31
C GLN A 8 6.62 14.50 15.36
N LEU A 9 7.88 14.89 15.10
CA LEU A 9 8.98 14.77 16.05
C LEU A 9 8.68 15.53 17.34
N ILE A 10 8.29 16.80 17.23
CA ILE A 10 7.95 17.64 18.39
C ILE A 10 6.79 17.03 19.17
N ALA A 11 5.73 16.59 18.49
CA ALA A 11 4.58 15.97 19.13
C ALA A 11 4.93 14.64 19.83
N ALA A 12 5.82 13.83 19.25
CA ALA A 12 6.30 12.58 19.83
C ALA A 12 7.16 12.82 21.07
N ILE A 13 8.11 13.75 21.03
CA ILE A 13 8.94 14.13 22.19
C ILE A 13 8.05 14.65 23.33
N ARG A 14 7.07 15.51 23.02
CA ARG A 14 6.07 15.98 24.02
C ARG A 14 5.25 14.85 24.60
N ARG A 15 4.89 13.85 23.80
CA ARG A 15 4.14 12.68 24.26
C ARG A 15 4.99 11.87 25.26
N VAL A 16 6.26 11.62 24.93
CA VAL A 16 7.21 10.96 25.85
C VAL A 16 7.36 11.76 27.14
N ALA A 17 7.58 13.08 27.06
CA ALA A 17 7.71 13.94 28.24
C ALA A 17 6.52 13.84 29.20
N ARG A 18 5.29 13.66 28.68
CA ARG A 18 4.07 13.50 29.46
C ARG A 18 3.81 12.08 29.98
N GLN A 19 4.14 11.07 29.19
CA GLN A 19 3.73 9.67 29.46
C GLN A 19 4.80 8.85 30.15
N VAL A 20 6.07 9.27 30.09
CA VAL A 20 7.18 8.53 30.70
C VAL A 20 7.59 9.23 32.00
N PRO A 21 7.55 8.54 33.16
CA PRO A 21 8.01 9.09 34.43
C PRO A 21 9.43 9.65 34.34
N GLY A 22 9.64 10.87 34.83
CA GLY A 22 10.95 11.53 34.80
C GLY A 22 11.40 12.11 33.44
N ALA A 23 10.72 11.79 32.33
CA ALA A 23 11.13 12.23 31.00
C ALA A 23 11.04 13.75 30.80
N THR A 24 10.17 14.46 31.54
CA THR A 24 10.15 15.94 31.50
C THR A 24 11.48 16.54 31.93
N ALA A 25 12.14 15.97 32.95
CA ALA A 25 13.45 16.43 33.41
C ALA A 25 14.55 16.11 32.38
N LEU A 26 14.47 14.92 31.76
CA LEU A 26 15.40 14.53 30.69
C LEU A 26 15.27 15.47 29.48
N VAL A 27 14.06 15.79 29.05
CA VAL A 27 13.82 16.71 27.94
C VAL A 27 14.37 18.11 28.25
N ALA A 28 14.16 18.62 29.46
CA ALA A 28 14.70 19.91 29.87
C ALA A 28 16.23 19.94 29.94
N ALA A 29 16.86 18.82 30.31
CA ALA A 29 18.30 18.71 30.47
C ALA A 29 19.05 18.44 29.15
N HIS A 30 18.44 17.71 28.23
CA HIS A 30 19.15 17.12 27.09
C HIS A 30 18.59 17.46 25.71
N CYS A 31 17.39 18.06 25.62
CA CYS A 31 16.80 18.42 24.34
C CYS A 31 16.85 19.94 24.12
N HIS A 32 17.37 20.38 22.98
CA HIS A 32 17.69 21.80 22.73
C HIS A 32 17.18 22.33 21.40
N ALA A 33 16.64 21.50 20.53
CA ALA A 33 16.23 21.90 19.19
C ALA A 33 14.93 22.71 19.17
N HIS A 34 14.10 22.58 20.20
CA HIS A 34 12.83 23.31 20.33
C HIS A 34 12.43 23.46 21.80
N ASP A 35 11.67 24.51 22.13
CA ASP A 35 11.00 24.59 23.43
C ASP A 35 9.79 23.63 23.44
N TYR A 36 9.99 22.45 24.01
CA TYR A 36 8.95 21.43 24.05
C TYR A 36 7.76 21.80 24.95
N THR A 37 7.85 22.86 25.76
CA THR A 37 6.73 23.39 26.56
C THR A 37 5.85 24.39 25.79
N ASP A 38 6.39 25.06 24.77
CA ASP A 38 5.65 26.03 23.94
C ASP A 38 4.76 25.31 22.91
N PRO A 39 3.41 25.36 22.96
CA PRO A 39 2.55 24.68 22.00
C PRO A 39 2.69 25.21 20.55
N GLY A 40 3.34 26.34 20.34
CA GLY A 40 3.59 26.97 19.05
C GLY A 40 4.49 26.16 18.11
N LYS A 41 4.51 26.59 16.84
CA LYS A 41 5.44 26.08 15.83
C LYS A 41 6.86 26.60 16.09
N PRO A 42 7.92 25.86 15.71
CA PRO A 42 9.28 26.37 15.72
C PRO A 42 9.38 27.72 14.99
N LYS A 43 10.00 28.69 15.67
CA LYS A 43 10.20 30.05 15.16
C LYS A 43 11.48 30.10 14.32
N ILE A 44 11.43 29.52 13.12
CA ILE A 44 12.52 29.54 12.13
C ILE A 44 12.11 30.29 10.86
N ALA A 45 13.10 30.72 10.08
CA ALA A 45 12.88 31.19 8.71
C ALA A 45 12.50 29.99 7.83
N TRP A 46 11.20 29.79 7.59
CA TRP A 46 10.67 28.62 6.85
C TRP A 46 10.92 28.66 5.34
N ASP A 47 11.48 29.73 4.80
CA ASP A 47 11.97 29.85 3.43
C ASP A 47 13.47 29.52 3.32
N ASP A 48 14.18 29.47 4.44
CA ASP A 48 15.59 29.09 4.53
C ASP A 48 15.74 27.55 4.70
N GLU A 49 16.42 26.93 3.75
CA GLU A 49 16.68 25.49 3.76
C GLU A 49 17.77 25.10 4.77
N GLU A 50 18.70 26.00 5.10
CA GLU A 50 19.72 25.76 6.13
C GLU A 50 19.07 25.74 7.52
N ALA A 51 18.21 26.71 7.81
CA ALA A 51 17.42 26.74 9.05
C ALA A 51 16.53 25.49 9.22
N LYS A 52 15.90 25.00 8.14
CA LYS A 52 15.14 23.73 8.18
C LYS A 52 16.03 22.53 8.46
N THR A 53 17.16 22.44 7.77
CA THR A 53 18.11 21.33 7.94
C THR A 53 18.66 21.28 9.35
N ALA A 54 19.03 22.44 9.91
CA ALA A 54 19.48 22.57 11.29
C ALA A 54 18.41 22.15 12.29
N LEU A 55 17.17 22.59 12.10
CA LEU A 55 16.05 22.19 12.95
C LEU A 55 15.78 20.67 12.88
N VAL A 56 15.77 20.09 11.68
CA VAL A 56 15.58 18.64 11.51
C VAL A 56 16.70 17.86 12.21
N SER A 57 17.95 18.27 12.01
CA SER A 57 19.11 17.66 12.67
C SER A 57 19.00 17.73 14.19
N GLY A 58 18.66 18.90 14.73
CA GLY A 58 18.45 19.07 16.17
C GLY A 58 17.32 18.19 16.70
N LEU A 59 16.15 18.17 16.06
CA LEU A 59 14.99 17.40 16.52
C LEU A 59 15.23 15.89 16.48
N VAL A 60 15.96 15.39 15.47
CA VAL A 60 16.33 13.97 15.39
C VAL A 60 17.35 13.64 16.47
N THR A 61 18.36 14.49 16.66
CA THR A 61 19.35 14.32 17.74
C THR A 61 18.67 14.31 19.11
N ASP A 62 17.79 15.27 19.41
CA ASP A 62 17.01 15.31 20.65
C ASP A 62 16.20 14.02 20.87
N ALA A 63 15.54 13.53 19.81
CA ALA A 63 14.80 12.27 19.86
C ALA A 63 15.72 11.07 20.15
N LEU A 64 16.85 10.95 19.46
CA LEU A 64 17.81 9.86 19.67
C LEU A 64 18.44 9.91 21.07
N THR A 65 18.78 11.10 21.56
CA THR A 65 19.28 11.30 22.93
C THR A 65 18.24 10.87 23.96
N LEU A 66 16.97 11.22 23.77
CA LEU A 66 15.91 10.80 24.68
C LEU A 66 15.69 9.29 24.64
N LEU A 67 15.74 8.65 23.46
CA LEU A 67 15.64 7.20 23.31
C LEU A 67 16.80 6.48 24.01
N ASP A 68 18.02 7.02 23.93
CA ASP A 68 19.20 6.46 24.59
C ASP A 68 19.04 6.48 26.14
N HIS A 69 18.61 7.61 26.71
CA HIS A 69 18.39 7.73 28.15
C HIS A 69 17.25 6.83 28.69
N LEU A 70 16.25 6.56 27.85
CA LEU A 70 15.11 5.72 28.19
C LEU A 70 15.35 4.23 27.87
N SER A 71 16.47 3.90 27.24
CA SER A 71 16.84 2.54 26.88
C SER A 71 17.04 1.66 28.13
N GLY A 72 16.45 0.46 28.12
CA GLY A 72 16.59 -0.50 29.21
C GLY A 72 15.79 -0.18 30.49
N GLN A 73 14.98 0.88 30.50
CA GLN A 73 14.07 1.16 31.60
C GLN A 73 12.85 0.21 31.56
N ASP A 74 12.37 -0.19 32.73
CA ASP A 74 11.11 -0.92 32.86
C ASP A 74 9.95 0.08 32.76
N LEU A 75 9.31 0.11 31.58
CA LEU A 75 8.25 1.04 31.25
C LEU A 75 6.91 0.30 31.22
N ASP A 76 5.88 0.95 31.76
CA ASP A 76 4.52 0.47 31.55
C ASP A 76 4.13 0.51 30.06
N GLU A 77 2.99 -0.11 29.72
CA GLU A 77 2.53 -0.20 28.34
C GLU A 77 2.38 1.17 27.65
N SER A 78 1.86 2.17 28.36
CA SER A 78 1.64 3.52 27.82
C SER A 78 2.96 4.24 27.56
N ALA A 79 3.88 4.20 28.51
CA ALA A 79 5.22 4.75 28.41
C ALA A 79 6.03 4.05 27.31
N GLY A 80 5.98 2.72 27.26
CA GLY A 80 6.60 1.92 26.21
C GLY A 80 6.07 2.26 24.82
N HIS A 81 4.76 2.42 24.66
CA HIS A 81 4.15 2.87 23.40
C HIS A 81 4.60 4.29 22.99
N ALA A 82 4.74 5.21 23.93
CA ALA A 82 5.23 6.56 23.65
C ALA A 82 6.66 6.55 23.12
N VAL A 83 7.55 5.78 23.76
CA VAL A 83 8.96 5.62 23.39
C VAL A 83 9.07 4.90 22.03
N GLY A 84 8.31 3.83 21.82
CA GLY A 84 8.27 3.12 20.53
C GLY A 84 7.80 4.02 19.39
N LEU A 85 6.77 4.85 19.62
CA LEU A 85 6.29 5.83 18.64
C LEU A 85 7.35 6.89 18.32
N LEU A 86 8.07 7.39 19.33
CA LEU A 86 9.20 8.31 19.12
C LEU A 86 10.29 7.68 18.25
N ALA A 87 10.65 6.43 18.51
CA ALA A 87 11.65 5.69 17.72
C ALA A 87 11.24 5.55 16.24
N LEU A 88 9.97 5.21 15.98
CA LEU A 88 9.45 5.10 14.61
C LEU A 88 9.48 6.45 13.89
N ILE A 89 9.03 7.53 14.54
CA ILE A 89 8.99 8.86 13.94
C ILE A 89 10.40 9.42 13.72
N ALA A 90 11.33 9.17 14.64
CA ALA A 90 12.73 9.57 14.53
C ALA A 90 13.46 8.94 13.35
N GLY A 91 13.01 7.77 12.87
CA GLY A 91 13.66 7.06 11.75
C GLY A 91 12.91 7.07 10.42
N GLN A 92 11.59 7.26 10.40
CA GLN A 92 10.79 6.97 9.19
C GLN A 92 10.99 7.99 8.04
N ASP A 93 11.20 9.27 8.36
CA ASP A 93 11.15 10.37 7.39
C ASP A 93 12.50 11.09 7.20
N VAL A 94 13.56 10.59 7.84
CA VAL A 94 14.89 11.19 7.82
C VAL A 94 15.95 10.18 7.43
N GLU A 95 17.09 10.69 6.99
CA GLU A 95 18.29 9.94 6.69
C GLU A 95 19.52 10.80 7.01
N PRO A 96 20.71 10.19 7.21
CA PRO A 96 21.94 10.95 7.35
C PRO A 96 22.13 11.96 6.22
N ALA A 97 22.67 13.13 6.53
CA ALA A 97 23.01 14.13 5.52
C ALA A 97 24.11 13.63 4.58
N ASP A 98 24.27 14.29 3.43
CA ASP A 98 25.33 13.91 2.48
C ASP A 98 26.71 14.03 3.16
N GLY A 99 27.49 12.94 3.08
CA GLY A 99 28.79 12.84 3.75
C GLY A 99 28.72 12.69 5.27
N SER A 100 27.58 12.25 5.82
CA SER A 100 27.39 11.85 7.21
C SER A 100 26.93 10.39 7.27
N ASP A 101 27.34 9.68 8.33
CA ASP A 101 26.80 8.37 8.72
C ASP A 101 25.73 8.47 9.82
N GLY A 102 25.33 9.70 10.19
CA GLY A 102 24.36 10.02 11.23
C GLY A 102 24.98 10.14 12.63
N THR A 103 26.23 9.73 12.82
CA THR A 103 26.89 9.80 14.15
C THR A 103 27.35 11.20 14.52
N ASP A 104 27.52 12.07 13.52
CA ASP A 104 27.87 13.49 13.69
C ASP A 104 26.65 14.41 13.90
N GLY A 105 25.45 13.82 14.06
CA GLY A 105 24.21 14.54 14.31
C GLY A 105 23.65 15.31 13.11
N ARG A 106 24.18 15.10 11.90
CA ARG A 106 23.66 15.75 10.68
C ARG A 106 22.61 14.87 9.98
N TRP A 107 21.39 15.39 9.90
CA TRP A 107 20.24 14.70 9.32
C TRP A 107 19.54 15.55 8.26
N ARG A 108 18.84 14.89 7.34
CA ARG A 108 17.96 15.54 6.37
C ARG A 108 16.66 14.76 6.20
N ILE A 109 15.64 15.42 5.66
CA ILE A 109 14.39 14.77 5.28
C ILE A 109 14.66 13.84 4.08
N ALA A 110 14.33 12.57 4.23
CA ALA A 110 14.51 11.57 3.19
C ALA A 110 13.57 11.84 2.00
N ARG A 111 14.06 11.69 0.76
CA ARG A 111 13.26 11.88 -0.46
C ARG A 111 12.49 10.61 -0.85
N ARG A 112 11.83 10.00 0.14
CA ARG A 112 11.05 8.76 0.00
C ARG A 112 9.92 8.74 1.02
N THR A 113 8.96 7.84 0.83
CA THR A 113 7.92 7.56 1.82
C THR A 113 8.21 6.19 2.42
N ALA A 114 8.34 6.11 3.74
CA ALA A 114 8.51 4.83 4.42
C ALA A 114 7.28 3.93 4.20
N PRO A 115 7.46 2.62 4.00
CA PRO A 115 6.38 1.65 4.17
C PRO A 115 5.77 1.79 5.57
N ASP A 116 4.45 1.66 5.66
CA ASP A 116 3.70 1.74 6.93
C ASP A 116 3.95 3.03 7.75
N ARG A 117 4.35 4.12 7.05
CA ARG A 117 4.61 5.43 7.64
C ARG A 117 3.48 5.87 8.57
N ILE A 118 3.86 6.27 9.77
CA ILE A 118 2.96 6.88 10.74
C ILE A 118 2.65 8.30 10.30
N ILE A 119 1.37 8.61 10.11
CA ILE A 119 0.92 9.93 9.64
C ILE A 119 0.40 10.82 10.77
N SER A 120 0.08 10.22 11.93
CA SER A 120 -0.46 10.92 13.11
C SER A 120 0.16 10.34 14.39
N THR A 121 0.57 11.23 15.30
CA THR A 121 1.07 10.87 16.63
C THR A 121 -0.04 10.55 17.63
N VAL A 122 -1.27 10.96 17.32
CA VAL A 122 -2.45 10.75 18.16
C VAL A 122 -3.16 9.46 17.75
N ASP A 123 -3.14 9.16 16.45
CA ASP A 123 -3.75 7.97 15.86
C ASP A 123 -2.73 7.25 14.97
N PRO A 124 -1.89 6.37 15.55
CA PRO A 124 -0.83 5.69 14.82
C PRO A 124 -1.32 4.66 13.78
N GLU A 125 -2.61 4.29 13.80
CA GLU A 125 -3.20 3.33 12.88
C GLU A 125 -3.83 4.00 11.64
N ALA A 126 -4.07 5.31 11.68
CA ALA A 126 -4.48 6.08 10.51
C ALA A 126 -3.46 5.96 9.37
N ARG A 127 -3.94 5.86 8.13
CA ARG A 127 -3.10 5.76 6.93
C ARG A 127 -3.57 6.74 5.85
N HIS A 128 -2.66 7.09 4.95
CA HIS A 128 -3.01 7.81 3.72
C HIS A 128 -3.84 6.87 2.83
N ILE A 129 -5.02 7.32 2.44
CA ILE A 129 -5.96 6.63 1.57
C ILE A 129 -5.95 7.29 0.20
N HIS A 130 -5.64 6.50 -0.82
CA HIS A 130 -5.79 6.89 -2.22
C HIS A 130 -7.17 6.45 -2.72
N LYS A 131 -8.14 7.37 -2.74
CA LYS A 131 -9.48 7.11 -3.29
C LYS A 131 -9.51 7.33 -4.80
N SER A 132 -8.78 8.32 -5.30
CA SER A 132 -8.54 8.56 -6.73
C SER A 132 -7.20 9.28 -6.93
N GLY A 133 -6.78 9.49 -8.18
CA GLY A 133 -5.53 10.22 -8.49
C GLY A 133 -5.48 11.66 -7.93
N GLN A 134 -6.65 12.27 -7.68
CA GLN A 134 -6.78 13.64 -7.17
C GLN A 134 -7.30 13.72 -5.74
N GLN A 135 -7.88 12.65 -5.19
CA GLN A 135 -8.42 12.62 -3.83
C GLN A 135 -7.55 11.76 -2.91
N ARG A 136 -6.94 12.42 -1.92
CA ARG A 136 -6.15 11.83 -0.84
C ARG A 136 -6.83 12.18 0.47
N ASP A 137 -7.23 11.14 1.21
CA ASP A 137 -7.82 11.28 2.54
C ASP A 137 -6.88 10.61 3.56
N ASP A 138 -6.97 10.98 4.83
CA ASP A 138 -6.20 10.40 5.92
C ASP A 138 -7.17 9.71 6.89
N GLY A 139 -6.88 8.47 7.27
CA GLY A 139 -7.68 7.72 8.26
C GLY A 139 -7.84 6.25 7.92
N TYR A 140 -9.09 5.80 7.93
CA TYR A 140 -9.48 4.40 7.82
C TYR A 140 -10.43 4.16 6.66
N LYS A 141 -10.44 2.93 6.13
CA LYS A 141 -11.44 2.44 5.21
C LYS A 141 -12.48 1.65 5.97
N ALA A 142 -13.74 2.01 5.80
CA ALA A 142 -14.85 1.19 6.22
C ALA A 142 -15.16 0.16 5.13
N HIS A 143 -15.29 -1.10 5.53
CA HIS A 143 -15.77 -2.18 4.68
C HIS A 143 -17.13 -2.64 5.22
N LEU A 144 -18.09 -2.78 4.30
CA LEU A 144 -19.50 -2.98 4.63
C LEU A 144 -20.04 -4.16 3.82
N ALA A 145 -20.77 -5.05 4.50
CA ALA A 145 -21.68 -6.00 3.87
C ALA A 145 -23.11 -5.50 4.10
N VAL A 146 -23.87 -5.42 3.01
CA VAL A 146 -25.24 -4.89 3.01
C VAL A 146 -26.12 -5.86 2.25
N GLU A 147 -27.24 -6.24 2.86
CA GLU A 147 -28.30 -6.95 2.17
C GLU A 147 -29.08 -5.92 1.33
N PRO A 148 -29.01 -5.99 -0.01
CA PRO A 148 -29.44 -4.90 -0.88
C PRO A 148 -30.96 -4.71 -0.94
N GLU A 149 -31.79 -5.73 -0.67
CA GLU A 149 -33.24 -5.63 -0.78
C GLU A 149 -33.85 -4.88 0.42
N THR A 150 -33.32 -5.10 1.61
CA THR A 150 -33.76 -4.49 2.87
C THR A 150 -32.92 -3.28 3.28
N GLY A 151 -31.68 -3.18 2.76
CA GLY A 151 -30.71 -2.15 3.15
C GLY A 151 -30.05 -2.39 4.51
N LEU A 152 -30.21 -3.59 5.09
CA LEU A 152 -29.60 -3.94 6.38
C LEU A 152 -28.09 -4.13 6.24
N PHE A 153 -27.33 -3.50 7.14
CA PHE A 153 -25.91 -3.79 7.31
C PHE A 153 -25.76 -5.10 8.09
N THR A 154 -25.21 -6.13 7.45
CA THR A 154 -25.02 -7.44 8.09
C THR A 154 -23.65 -7.56 8.75
N ALA A 155 -22.64 -6.86 8.21
CA ALA A 155 -21.33 -6.73 8.84
C ALA A 155 -20.68 -5.39 8.48
N ILE A 156 -19.89 -4.86 9.42
CA ILE A 156 -19.12 -3.63 9.27
C ILE A 156 -17.76 -3.85 9.91
N THR A 157 -16.69 -3.45 9.24
CA THR A 157 -15.37 -3.37 9.85
C THR A 157 -14.62 -2.13 9.39
N LEU A 158 -13.86 -1.54 10.30
CA LEU A 158 -13.01 -0.38 10.03
C LEU A 158 -11.56 -0.83 10.04
N ARG A 159 -10.82 -0.53 8.97
CA ARG A 159 -9.44 -0.99 8.79
C ARG A 159 -8.53 0.17 8.40
N PRO A 160 -7.25 0.17 8.83
CA PRO A 160 -6.25 1.07 8.28
C PRO A 160 -6.29 1.11 6.75
N GLY A 161 -6.14 2.31 6.19
CA GLY A 161 -6.32 2.57 4.75
C GLY A 161 -5.30 1.95 3.80
N ALA A 162 -4.27 1.30 4.33
CA ALA A 162 -3.16 0.70 3.59
C ALA A 162 -2.63 -0.54 4.32
N GLY A 163 -1.97 -1.45 3.58
CA GLY A 163 -1.38 -2.68 4.10
C GLY A 163 -2.10 -3.94 3.62
N ALA A 164 -1.36 -5.05 3.46
CA ALA A 164 -1.89 -6.28 2.86
C ALA A 164 -3.03 -6.92 3.69
N ALA A 165 -2.95 -6.84 5.02
CA ALA A 165 -3.97 -7.34 5.94
C ALA A 165 -5.28 -6.52 5.94
N HIS A 166 -5.29 -5.36 5.27
CA HIS A 166 -6.42 -4.46 5.15
C HIS A 166 -6.93 -4.36 3.70
N HIS A 167 -6.33 -5.15 2.80
CA HIS A 167 -6.79 -5.25 1.42
C HIS A 167 -8.17 -5.93 1.38
N GLU A 168 -9.02 -5.50 0.46
CA GLU A 168 -10.40 -5.96 0.29
C GLU A 168 -10.50 -7.49 0.20
N ALA A 169 -9.52 -8.13 -0.46
CA ALA A 169 -9.37 -9.58 -0.54
C ALA A 169 -9.19 -10.31 0.81
N ALA A 170 -8.53 -9.67 1.77
CA ALA A 170 -8.30 -10.23 3.10
C ALA A 170 -9.51 -9.99 4.03
N VAL A 171 -10.24 -8.90 3.82
CA VAL A 171 -11.35 -8.47 4.69
C VAL A 171 -12.69 -9.11 4.28
N ALA A 172 -12.90 -9.36 2.99
CA ALA A 172 -14.19 -9.84 2.49
C ALA A 172 -14.67 -11.18 3.11
N PRO A 173 -13.81 -12.19 3.36
CA PRO A 173 -14.26 -13.42 4.02
C PRO A 173 -14.85 -13.17 5.41
N ASP A 174 -14.25 -12.29 6.21
CA ASP A 174 -14.73 -11.96 7.56
C ASP A 174 -16.08 -11.25 7.52
N LEU A 175 -16.33 -10.41 6.51
CA LEU A 175 -17.63 -9.75 6.31
C LEU A 175 -18.76 -10.75 6.01
N LEU A 176 -18.42 -11.92 5.46
CA LEU A 176 -19.39 -12.93 5.06
C LEU A 176 -19.47 -14.09 6.06
N ALA A 177 -18.66 -14.10 7.12
CA ALA A 177 -18.50 -15.24 8.01
C ALA A 177 -19.79 -15.65 8.76
N ALA A 178 -20.69 -14.69 8.99
CA ALA A 178 -21.99 -14.94 9.63
C ALA A 178 -23.10 -15.34 8.65
N GLU A 179 -22.87 -15.20 7.35
CA GLU A 179 -23.84 -15.53 6.31
C GLU A 179 -23.93 -17.04 6.10
N ARG A 180 -25.12 -17.53 5.75
CA ARG A 180 -25.38 -18.97 5.63
C ARG A 180 -25.72 -19.35 4.20
N GLY A 181 -25.06 -20.40 3.73
CA GLY A 181 -25.30 -21.00 2.42
C GLY A 181 -24.72 -20.18 1.25
N PRO A 182 -24.97 -20.63 0.01
CA PRO A 182 -24.53 -19.92 -1.18
C PRO A 182 -25.15 -18.52 -1.26
N LEU A 183 -24.35 -17.54 -1.67
CA LEU A 183 -24.75 -16.12 -1.74
C LEU A 183 -24.59 -15.61 -3.17
N GLN A 184 -25.34 -14.57 -3.51
CA GLN A 184 -25.03 -13.72 -4.64
C GLN A 184 -24.30 -12.47 -4.14
N ILE A 185 -23.02 -12.34 -4.48
CA ILE A 185 -22.15 -11.27 -3.97
C ILE A 185 -21.97 -10.21 -5.04
N LEU A 186 -22.44 -8.99 -4.75
CA LEU A 186 -22.23 -7.80 -5.57
C LEU A 186 -21.14 -6.95 -4.93
N ALA A 187 -20.10 -6.62 -5.69
CA ALA A 187 -19.03 -5.75 -5.19
C ALA A 187 -18.36 -4.96 -6.33
N ASP A 188 -17.68 -3.88 -5.95
CA ASP A 188 -16.92 -3.06 -6.90
C ASP A 188 -15.60 -3.73 -7.31
N ALA A 189 -14.83 -3.03 -8.16
CA ALA A 189 -13.57 -3.55 -8.68
C ALA A 189 -12.43 -3.67 -7.64
N ALA A 190 -12.56 -3.05 -6.46
CA ALA A 190 -11.58 -3.21 -5.38
C ALA A 190 -11.62 -4.64 -4.80
N TYR A 191 -12.79 -5.27 -4.80
CA TYR A 191 -12.99 -6.66 -4.38
C TYR A 191 -12.72 -7.68 -5.51
N ALA A 192 -12.18 -7.26 -6.66
CA ALA A 192 -11.98 -8.12 -7.82
C ALA A 192 -10.64 -8.88 -7.82
N ALA A 193 -10.00 -9.06 -6.66
CA ALA A 193 -8.76 -9.83 -6.54
C ALA A 193 -8.97 -11.29 -6.98
N ALA A 194 -7.99 -11.84 -7.70
CA ALA A 194 -8.10 -13.18 -8.30
C ALA A 194 -8.23 -14.29 -7.23
N GLU A 195 -7.46 -14.18 -6.15
CA GLU A 195 -7.52 -15.10 -5.00
C GLU A 195 -8.89 -15.05 -4.31
N LEU A 196 -9.39 -13.85 -4.00
CA LEU A 196 -10.73 -13.71 -3.38
C LEU A 196 -11.82 -14.31 -4.27
N ARG A 197 -11.76 -14.05 -5.59
CA ARG A 197 -12.69 -14.65 -6.55
C ARG A 197 -12.63 -16.17 -6.51
N ALA A 198 -11.45 -16.76 -6.47
CA ALA A 198 -11.28 -18.20 -6.37
C ALA A 198 -11.88 -18.74 -5.08
N THR A 199 -11.50 -18.19 -3.93
CA THR A 199 -12.03 -18.58 -2.62
C THR A 199 -13.55 -18.53 -2.57
N LEU A 200 -14.17 -17.45 -3.04
CA LEU A 200 -15.62 -17.31 -3.01
C LEU A 200 -16.32 -18.22 -4.04
N THR A 201 -15.69 -18.50 -5.18
CA THR A 201 -16.22 -19.44 -6.18
C THR A 201 -16.17 -20.88 -5.65
N ASP A 202 -15.07 -21.27 -5.00
CA ASP A 202 -14.90 -22.58 -4.38
C ASP A 202 -15.89 -22.79 -3.22
N ALA A 203 -16.23 -21.73 -2.50
CA ALA A 203 -17.30 -21.73 -1.49
C ALA A 203 -18.73 -21.79 -2.08
N GLY A 204 -18.87 -21.79 -3.41
CA GLY A 204 -20.15 -21.93 -4.11
C GLY A 204 -20.95 -20.62 -4.27
N HIS A 205 -20.35 -19.46 -3.97
CA HIS A 205 -21.02 -18.18 -4.16
C HIS A 205 -21.08 -17.78 -5.65
N ARG A 206 -22.14 -17.06 -6.02
CA ARG A 206 -22.29 -16.43 -7.33
C ARG A 206 -21.77 -15.00 -7.26
N LEU A 207 -20.80 -14.66 -8.10
CA LEU A 207 -20.11 -13.37 -8.04
C LEU A 207 -20.55 -12.42 -9.14
N LEU A 208 -21.01 -11.24 -8.77
CA LEU A 208 -21.26 -10.07 -9.62
C LEU A 208 -20.30 -8.94 -9.22
N ILE A 209 -19.01 -9.22 -9.35
CA ILE A 209 -17.93 -8.30 -9.00
C ILE A 209 -17.31 -7.75 -10.28
N LYS A 210 -17.28 -6.42 -10.42
CA LYS A 210 -16.74 -5.75 -11.62
C LYS A 210 -15.27 -6.14 -11.83
N PRO A 211 -14.92 -6.82 -12.93
CA PRO A 211 -13.54 -7.24 -13.15
C PRO A 211 -12.66 -6.04 -13.52
N PRO A 212 -11.35 -6.09 -13.20
CA PRO A 212 -10.42 -5.04 -13.60
C PRO A 212 -10.29 -5.01 -15.13
N ALA A 213 -10.34 -3.81 -15.71
CA ALA A 213 -10.11 -3.63 -17.13
C ALA A 213 -8.66 -3.96 -17.50
N LEU A 214 -8.48 -4.63 -18.63
CA LEU A 214 -7.15 -4.88 -19.18
C LEU A 214 -6.60 -3.61 -19.84
N LYS A 215 -5.32 -3.35 -19.62
CA LYS A 215 -4.60 -2.28 -20.33
C LYS A 215 -3.83 -2.90 -21.50
N PRO A 216 -4.15 -2.55 -22.76
CA PRO A 216 -3.38 -3.03 -23.90
C PRO A 216 -1.97 -2.42 -23.88
N ALA A 217 -1.00 -3.13 -24.47
CA ALA A 217 0.38 -2.63 -24.55
C ALA A 217 0.54 -1.46 -25.53
N VAL A 218 -0.38 -1.36 -26.49
CA VAL A 218 -0.51 -0.28 -27.47
C VAL A 218 -1.93 0.26 -27.35
N VAL A 219 -2.11 1.58 -27.40
CA VAL A 219 -3.45 2.20 -27.36
C VAL A 219 -4.31 1.66 -28.51
N GLY A 220 -5.50 1.14 -28.21
CA GLY A 220 -6.38 0.49 -29.21
C GLY A 220 -5.87 -0.87 -29.72
N GLY A 221 -4.82 -1.39 -29.11
CA GLY A 221 -4.20 -2.67 -29.47
C GLY A 221 -4.80 -3.87 -28.73
N PHE A 222 -4.15 -5.02 -28.90
CA PHE A 222 -4.58 -6.27 -28.28
C PHE A 222 -4.28 -6.32 -26.78
N THR A 223 -5.27 -6.77 -26.03
CA THR A 223 -5.25 -7.10 -24.62
C THR A 223 -4.91 -8.58 -24.41
N LEU A 224 -4.92 -9.03 -23.15
CA LEU A 224 -4.73 -10.44 -22.80
C LEU A 224 -5.89 -11.31 -23.30
N ASP A 225 -7.12 -10.78 -23.30
CA ASP A 225 -8.33 -11.53 -23.68
C ASP A 225 -8.43 -11.77 -25.20
N ASP A 226 -7.59 -11.10 -26.00
CA ASP A 226 -7.48 -11.37 -27.44
C ASP A 226 -6.60 -12.60 -27.76
N PHE A 227 -5.92 -13.17 -26.75
CA PHE A 227 -5.12 -14.37 -26.88
C PHE A 227 -5.92 -15.58 -26.41
N VAL A 228 -5.84 -16.69 -27.16
CA VAL A 228 -6.40 -17.97 -26.71
C VAL A 228 -5.38 -18.62 -25.79
N ILE A 229 -5.68 -18.67 -24.49
CA ILE A 229 -4.80 -19.20 -23.45
C ILE A 229 -5.41 -20.50 -22.94
N ASP A 230 -4.75 -21.62 -23.23
CA ASP A 230 -5.10 -22.91 -22.64
C ASP A 230 -4.15 -23.19 -21.48
N THR A 231 -4.64 -22.95 -20.26
CA THR A 231 -3.86 -23.16 -19.03
C THR A 231 -3.63 -24.64 -18.75
N SER A 232 -4.52 -25.52 -19.24
CA SER A 232 -4.49 -26.97 -19.03
C SER A 232 -3.50 -27.66 -19.98
N ALA A 233 -3.57 -27.35 -21.28
CA ALA A 233 -2.61 -27.81 -22.27
C ALA A 233 -1.27 -27.04 -22.20
N GLY A 234 -1.25 -25.91 -21.49
CA GLY A 234 -0.06 -25.08 -21.32
C GLY A 234 0.36 -24.43 -22.63
N THR A 235 -0.57 -23.83 -23.36
CA THR A 235 -0.29 -23.14 -24.63
C THR A 235 -0.96 -21.77 -24.69
N VAL A 236 -0.39 -20.88 -25.52
CA VAL A 236 -0.97 -19.58 -25.84
C VAL A 236 -0.93 -19.36 -27.34
N THR A 237 -2.08 -19.01 -27.93
CA THR A 237 -2.21 -18.64 -29.34
C THR A 237 -2.52 -17.15 -29.46
N CYS A 238 -1.76 -16.44 -30.29
CA CYS A 238 -1.93 -15.00 -30.51
C CYS A 238 -2.97 -14.70 -31.60
N PRO A 239 -3.43 -13.44 -31.73
CA PRO A 239 -4.37 -13.04 -32.79
C PRO A 239 -3.89 -13.28 -34.23
N ALA A 240 -2.57 -13.41 -34.44
CA ALA A 240 -1.98 -13.77 -35.73
C ALA A 240 -1.94 -15.29 -36.00
N GLY A 241 -2.46 -16.12 -35.08
CA GLY A 241 -2.52 -17.57 -35.22
C GLY A 241 -1.27 -18.34 -34.79
N HIS A 242 -0.24 -17.67 -34.27
CA HIS A 242 0.94 -18.37 -33.75
C HIS A 242 0.67 -18.93 -32.36
N THR A 243 1.03 -20.20 -32.13
CA THR A 243 0.92 -20.87 -30.82
C THR A 243 2.31 -21.11 -30.24
N VAL A 244 2.48 -20.81 -28.94
CA VAL A 244 3.73 -21.04 -28.19
C VAL A 244 3.43 -21.72 -26.85
N PRO A 245 4.40 -22.43 -26.26
CA PRO A 245 4.22 -23.01 -24.94
C PRO A 245 4.08 -21.95 -23.85
N LEU A 246 3.22 -22.23 -22.87
CA LEU A 246 3.06 -21.48 -21.64
C LEU A 246 3.92 -22.11 -20.55
N ALA A 247 4.98 -21.41 -20.17
CA ALA A 247 5.92 -21.88 -19.17
C ALA A 247 5.24 -22.27 -17.84
N ALA A 248 5.91 -23.16 -17.10
CA ALA A 248 5.52 -23.50 -15.74
C ALA A 248 5.48 -22.26 -14.83
N ALA A 249 4.72 -22.36 -13.74
CA ALA A 249 4.63 -21.28 -12.75
C ALA A 249 6.01 -21.04 -12.11
N ALA A 250 6.41 -19.77 -12.03
CA ALA A 250 7.72 -19.41 -11.48
C ALA A 250 7.73 -18.04 -10.79
N GLY A 251 8.70 -17.89 -9.89
CA GLY A 251 8.94 -16.67 -9.13
C GLY A 251 7.93 -16.45 -7.99
N ARG A 252 8.14 -15.36 -7.23
CA ARG A 252 7.37 -15.04 -6.01
C ARG A 252 5.85 -15.00 -6.23
N TYR A 253 5.39 -14.61 -7.41
CA TYR A 253 3.96 -14.48 -7.74
C TYR A 253 3.39 -15.65 -8.55
N GLN A 254 4.14 -16.76 -8.68
CA GLN A 254 3.72 -17.97 -9.39
C GLN A 254 3.18 -17.70 -10.80
N GLN A 255 3.80 -16.74 -11.50
CA GLN A 255 3.34 -16.32 -12.82
C GLN A 255 3.83 -17.29 -13.90
N ARG A 256 3.03 -17.44 -14.95
CA ARG A 256 3.35 -18.22 -16.15
C ARG A 256 3.56 -17.27 -17.31
N ARG A 257 4.51 -17.59 -18.20
CA ARG A 257 4.89 -16.72 -19.32
C ARG A 257 4.89 -17.47 -20.65
N ALA A 258 4.46 -16.80 -21.69
CA ALA A 258 4.52 -17.25 -23.08
C ALA A 258 5.23 -16.16 -23.90
N ALA A 259 6.33 -16.53 -24.54
CA ALA A 259 7.17 -15.60 -25.30
C ALA A 259 7.03 -15.86 -26.80
N PHE A 260 6.65 -14.84 -27.56
CA PHE A 260 6.53 -14.88 -29.02
C PHE A 260 7.80 -14.36 -29.71
N THR A 261 8.96 -14.64 -29.11
CA THR A 261 10.26 -14.14 -29.60
C THR A 261 10.53 -14.65 -31.01
N GLY A 262 10.97 -13.76 -31.90
CA GLY A 262 11.22 -14.07 -33.32
C GLY A 262 9.96 -14.11 -34.19
N LEU A 263 8.84 -14.64 -33.67
CA LEU A 263 7.56 -14.71 -34.38
C LEU A 263 6.97 -13.33 -34.68
N CYS A 264 7.24 -12.35 -33.80
CA CYS A 264 6.73 -10.99 -33.99
C CYS A 264 7.48 -10.17 -35.04
N ALA A 265 8.69 -10.57 -35.47
CA ALA A 265 9.58 -9.71 -36.27
C ALA A 265 8.97 -9.31 -37.64
N ALA A 266 8.29 -10.25 -38.30
CA ALA A 266 7.61 -10.05 -39.58
C ALA A 266 6.07 -10.10 -39.44
N CYS A 267 5.54 -10.02 -38.23
CA CYS A 267 4.10 -10.14 -38.00
C CYS A 267 3.35 -8.86 -38.42
N PRO A 268 2.35 -8.93 -39.31
CA PRO A 268 1.61 -7.74 -39.75
C PRO A 268 0.79 -7.07 -38.64
N LEU A 269 0.50 -7.81 -37.56
CA LEU A 269 -0.23 -7.30 -36.40
C LEU A 269 0.68 -6.68 -35.33
N ARG A 270 2.01 -6.66 -35.55
CA ARG A 270 2.99 -6.25 -34.54
C ARG A 270 2.72 -4.86 -33.98
N ASP A 271 2.47 -3.87 -34.83
CA ASP A 271 2.29 -2.46 -34.43
C ASP A 271 1.08 -2.26 -33.53
N ARG A 272 0.06 -3.12 -33.66
CA ARG A 272 -1.12 -3.16 -32.78
C ARG A 272 -0.93 -4.06 -31.56
N CYS A 273 0.07 -4.93 -31.57
CA CYS A 273 0.26 -5.98 -30.56
C CYS A 273 1.30 -5.62 -29.51
N THR A 274 2.45 -5.04 -29.86
CA THR A 274 3.54 -4.80 -28.91
C THR A 274 4.52 -3.73 -29.36
N THR A 275 5.08 -2.98 -28.40
CA THR A 275 6.23 -2.08 -28.60
C THR A 275 7.58 -2.76 -28.30
N ALA A 276 7.57 -4.03 -27.88
CA ALA A 276 8.78 -4.74 -27.51
C ALA A 276 9.65 -5.06 -28.73
N LYS A 277 10.98 -4.87 -28.58
CA LYS A 277 11.96 -5.16 -29.64
C LYS A 277 12.06 -6.65 -29.94
N THR A 278 12.02 -7.50 -28.91
CA THR A 278 12.22 -8.94 -29.02
C THR A 278 10.93 -9.73 -29.28
N GLY A 279 9.77 -9.08 -29.23
CA GLY A 279 8.45 -9.71 -29.41
C GLY A 279 7.57 -9.64 -28.16
N ARG A 280 6.30 -10.02 -28.32
CA ARG A 280 5.31 -9.96 -27.24
C ARG A 280 5.60 -11.04 -26.20
N ILE A 281 5.55 -10.67 -24.93
CA ILE A 281 5.51 -11.61 -23.81
C ILE A 281 4.13 -11.51 -23.17
N VAL A 282 3.43 -12.64 -23.12
CA VAL A 282 2.18 -12.79 -22.38
C VAL A 282 2.51 -13.34 -21.00
N THR A 283 1.97 -12.73 -19.95
CA THR A 283 2.14 -13.19 -18.56
C THR A 283 0.77 -13.37 -17.95
N ILE A 284 0.51 -14.56 -17.40
CA ILE A 284 -0.68 -14.83 -16.59
C ILE A 284 -0.27 -15.14 -15.15
N ARG A 285 -1.19 -14.92 -14.23
CA ARG A 285 -1.05 -15.23 -12.79
C ARG A 285 -2.04 -16.33 -12.39
N PRO A 286 -1.92 -16.91 -11.18
CA PRO A 286 -2.94 -17.82 -10.66
C PRO A 286 -4.36 -17.26 -10.81
N HIS A 287 -5.32 -18.17 -11.00
CA HIS A 287 -6.75 -17.86 -11.21
C HIS A 287 -7.04 -16.95 -12.42
N HIS A 288 -6.15 -16.94 -13.43
CA HIS A 288 -6.36 -16.23 -14.69
C HIS A 288 -7.71 -16.55 -15.33
N ASP A 289 -8.09 -17.82 -15.37
CA ASP A 289 -9.28 -18.28 -16.10
C ASP A 289 -10.57 -17.76 -15.45
N LEU A 290 -10.62 -17.72 -14.12
CA LEU A 290 -11.72 -17.09 -13.37
C LEU A 290 -11.82 -15.59 -13.67
N GLN A 291 -10.68 -14.90 -13.79
CA GLN A 291 -10.66 -13.48 -14.11
C GLN A 291 -11.03 -13.20 -15.56
N SER A 292 -10.63 -14.06 -16.50
CA SER A 292 -11.03 -14.01 -17.90
C SER A 292 -12.55 -14.24 -18.03
N ALA A 293 -13.06 -15.30 -17.42
CA ALA A 293 -14.50 -15.60 -17.40
C ALA A 293 -15.32 -14.43 -16.83
N ALA A 294 -14.86 -13.80 -15.74
CA ALA A 294 -15.51 -12.63 -15.17
C ALA A 294 -15.55 -11.44 -16.14
N ARG A 295 -14.47 -11.17 -16.89
CA ARG A 295 -14.44 -10.12 -17.94
C ARG A 295 -15.40 -10.43 -19.07
N HIS A 296 -15.42 -11.67 -19.55
CA HIS A 296 -16.37 -12.10 -20.59
C HIS A 296 -17.82 -11.96 -20.12
N GLN A 297 -18.14 -12.38 -18.89
CA GLN A 297 -19.48 -12.22 -18.31
C GLN A 297 -19.89 -10.75 -18.20
N ALA A 298 -18.98 -9.87 -17.77
CA ALA A 298 -19.26 -8.44 -17.68
C ALA A 298 -19.48 -7.78 -19.06
N ALA A 299 -18.80 -8.26 -20.10
CA ALA A 299 -18.98 -7.77 -21.48
C ALA A 299 -20.32 -8.22 -22.09
N THR A 300 -20.76 -9.45 -21.81
CA THR A 300 -22.00 -10.03 -22.36
C THR A 300 -23.24 -9.68 -21.53
N GLY A 301 -23.09 -9.43 -20.23
CA GLY A 301 -24.15 -9.13 -19.27
C GLY A 301 -24.60 -7.68 -19.19
N SER A 302 -24.38 -6.86 -20.23
CA SER A 302 -24.92 -5.48 -20.33
C SER A 302 -26.36 -5.42 -20.87
N ARG A 303 -27.16 -6.46 -20.63
CA ARG A 303 -28.60 -6.48 -20.87
C ARG A 303 -29.36 -6.82 -19.60
#